data_AF-A0A2A2JVX9-F1
#
_entry.id   AF-A0A2A2JVX9-F1
#
_cell.length_a   1.000
_cell.length_b   1.000
_cell.length_c   1.000
_cell.angle_alpha   90.00
_cell.angle_beta   90.00
_cell.angle_gamma   90.00
#
_symmetry.space_group_name_H-M   'P 1'
#
loop_
_entity.id
_entity.type
_entity.pdbx_description
1 polymer ?
#
loop_
_entity_poly.entity_id
_entity_poly.type
_entity_poly.pdbx_seq_one_letter_code
_entity_poly.pdbx_strand_id
1 'polypeptide(L)'
;MTQQQQMDLLQVPESPAPPRRHGGGLWDQLRKRSISELSLVMDVLRGSPSPSGSQYIHPERASQSTGNLQGSPTTGRKSRRRRRVQKTWQAISPSHFQKQMQIVQEEKAMLAVPSAPIDANKFVAYVQERRKKRILFKGEFLMINRSIDHNKCKCDVATTMMERNAYPDTLPYDYNRVILPRIDNDDNSHYINASYVNSWLREKAYVVTQSVRTKPMNSEFWRMVWELGSNCIVMLTKVFDFMRVMCLQYWPITRFQFRDIEVETIDTKTYAHFVSHYCPNSKLLICIL
;
A
#
# COMPACT_ATOMS: atom_id res chain seq x y z
N MET A 1 61.57 -12.95 -34.06
CA MET A 1 60.17 -13.43 -33.90
C MET A 1 59.27 -12.25 -34.16
N THR A 2 58.78 -12.15 -35.40
CA THR A 2 58.10 -10.98 -35.94
C THR A 2 56.64 -11.29 -36.23
N GLN A 3 55.81 -10.34 -35.80
CA GLN A 3 54.59 -9.83 -36.43
C GLN A 3 53.25 -10.59 -36.39
N GLN A 4 52.25 -9.77 -36.05
CA GLN A 4 50.84 -9.77 -36.47
C GLN A 4 49.86 -10.70 -35.74
N GLN A 5 49.25 -10.15 -34.69
CA GLN A 5 47.93 -10.55 -34.21
C GLN A 5 46.90 -9.60 -34.84
N GLN A 6 46.08 -10.16 -35.73
CA GLN A 6 45.04 -9.49 -36.50
C GLN A 6 43.70 -9.55 -35.75
N MET A 7 42.94 -8.47 -35.88
CA MET A 7 41.64 -8.19 -35.27
C MET A 7 40.58 -9.22 -35.63
N ASP A 8 40.01 -9.90 -34.64
CA ASP A 8 38.81 -10.73 -34.80
C ASP A 8 37.54 -9.85 -34.79
N LEU A 9 36.80 -9.91 -35.91
CA LEU A 9 35.47 -9.35 -36.06
C LEU A 9 34.48 -10.06 -35.11
N LEU A 10 33.71 -9.28 -34.34
CA LEU A 10 32.50 -9.74 -33.68
C LEU A 10 31.48 -10.23 -34.72
N GLN A 11 31.19 -11.54 -34.72
CA GLN A 11 29.95 -12.08 -35.28
C GLN A 11 28.88 -12.16 -34.16
N VAL A 12 27.73 -11.53 -34.42
CA VAL A 12 26.55 -11.52 -33.55
C VAL A 12 25.77 -12.84 -33.77
N PRO A 13 25.38 -13.59 -32.72
CA PRO A 13 24.50 -14.74 -32.89
C PRO A 13 23.07 -14.32 -33.24
N GLU A 14 22.45 -15.01 -34.22
CA GLU A 14 21.05 -14.82 -34.62
C GLU A 14 20.08 -14.99 -33.43
N SER A 15 19.06 -14.13 -33.39
CA SER A 15 17.96 -14.19 -32.42
C SER A 15 17.12 -15.47 -32.57
N PRO A 16 16.70 -16.13 -31.48
CA PRO A 16 15.81 -17.28 -31.58
C PRO A 16 14.40 -16.85 -32.02
N ALA A 17 13.82 -17.61 -32.95
CA ALA A 17 12.47 -17.43 -33.46
C ALA A 17 11.40 -17.51 -32.34
N PRO A 18 10.26 -16.80 -32.48
CA PRO A 18 9.23 -16.78 -31.44
C PRO A 18 8.54 -18.14 -31.29
N PRO A 19 8.14 -18.55 -30.07
CA PRO A 19 7.52 -19.85 -29.87
C PRO A 19 6.13 -19.90 -30.52
N ARG A 20 5.84 -21.01 -31.20
CA ARG A 20 4.53 -21.33 -31.73
C ARG A 20 3.49 -21.32 -30.61
N ARG A 21 2.37 -20.62 -30.81
CA ARG A 21 1.23 -20.58 -29.88
C ARG A 21 0.65 -21.99 -29.69
N HIS A 22 1.01 -22.68 -28.62
CA HIS A 22 0.30 -23.86 -28.15
C HIS A 22 -0.99 -23.44 -27.44
N GLY A 23 -2.12 -23.53 -28.15
CA GLY A 23 -3.47 -23.35 -27.60
C GLY A 23 -3.96 -24.51 -26.72
N GLY A 24 -3.08 -25.19 -25.98
CA GLY A 24 -3.41 -26.40 -25.19
C GLY A 24 -3.20 -26.28 -23.68
N GLY A 25 -2.37 -25.34 -23.21
CA GLY A 25 -1.93 -25.34 -21.80
C GLY A 25 -3.02 -25.06 -20.77
N LEU A 26 -4.09 -24.34 -21.13
CA LEU A 26 -5.16 -23.99 -20.19
C LEU A 26 -6.08 -25.19 -19.88
N TRP A 27 -6.41 -25.99 -20.90
CA TRP A 27 -7.31 -27.13 -20.75
C TRP A 27 -6.66 -28.28 -19.98
N ASP A 28 -5.34 -28.47 -20.14
CA ASP A 28 -4.57 -29.42 -19.33
C ASP A 28 -4.38 -28.95 -17.88
N GLN A 29 -4.30 -27.64 -17.62
CA GLN A 29 -4.30 -27.09 -16.26
C GLN A 29 -5.66 -27.18 -15.58
N LEU A 30 -6.75 -27.01 -16.35
CA LEU A 30 -8.13 -27.20 -15.90
C LEU A 30 -8.42 -28.65 -15.50
N ARG A 31 -7.92 -29.62 -16.29
CA ARG A 31 -8.07 -31.06 -16.02
C ARG A 31 -7.39 -31.52 -14.73
N LYS A 32 -6.40 -30.77 -14.24
CA LYS A 32 -5.64 -31.06 -13.01
C LYS A 32 -6.27 -30.47 -11.74
N ARG A 33 -7.35 -29.70 -11.85
CA ARG A 33 -7.98 -28.98 -10.72
C ARG A 33 -9.20 -29.73 -10.18
N SER A 34 -9.44 -29.62 -8.88
CA SER A 34 -10.56 -30.32 -8.22
C SER A 34 -11.91 -29.82 -8.74
N ILE A 35 -12.90 -30.72 -8.83
CA ILE A 35 -14.26 -30.41 -9.31
C ILE A 35 -14.90 -29.29 -8.46
N SER A 36 -14.61 -29.26 -7.16
CA SER A 36 -15.04 -28.19 -6.24
C SER A 36 -14.50 -26.82 -6.61
N GLU A 37 -13.26 -26.72 -7.09
CA GLU A 37 -12.67 -25.45 -7.51
C GLU A 37 -13.27 -24.94 -8.82
N LEU A 38 -13.56 -25.84 -9.75
CA LEU A 38 -14.23 -25.50 -11.00
C LEU A 38 -15.67 -25.06 -10.75
N SER A 39 -16.38 -25.70 -9.82
CA SER A 39 -17.75 -25.31 -9.43
C SER A 39 -17.78 -23.90 -8.86
N LEU A 40 -16.93 -23.59 -7.87
CA LEU A 40 -16.84 -22.25 -7.27
C LEU A 40 -16.55 -21.16 -8.30
N VAL A 41 -15.65 -21.43 -9.25
CA VAL A 41 -15.34 -20.48 -10.34
C VAL A 41 -16.54 -20.30 -11.26
N MET A 42 -17.28 -21.36 -11.57
CA MET A 42 -18.48 -21.28 -12.41
C MET A 42 -19.63 -20.55 -11.70
N ASP A 43 -19.74 -20.67 -10.38
CA ASP A 43 -20.76 -19.97 -9.58
C ASP A 43 -20.49 -18.46 -9.53
N VAL A 44 -19.22 -18.07 -9.35
CA VAL A 44 -18.76 -16.67 -9.46
C VAL A 44 -18.97 -16.12 -10.88
N LEU A 45 -18.66 -16.91 -11.93
CA LEU A 45 -18.90 -16.52 -13.32
C LEU A 45 -20.38 -16.34 -13.66
N ARG A 46 -21.27 -17.11 -13.02
CA ARG A 46 -22.72 -17.02 -13.18
C ARG A 46 -23.34 -15.87 -12.40
N GLY A 47 -22.58 -15.19 -11.54
CA GLY A 47 -23.06 -14.05 -10.74
C GLY A 47 -24.07 -14.47 -9.67
N SER A 48 -23.94 -15.68 -9.13
CA SER A 48 -24.80 -16.14 -8.03
C SER A 48 -24.31 -15.51 -6.71
N PRO A 49 -25.21 -15.00 -5.84
CA PRO A 49 -24.79 -14.44 -4.57
C PRO A 49 -24.29 -15.57 -3.66
N SER A 50 -23.06 -15.44 -3.16
CA SER A 50 -22.59 -16.27 -2.04
C SER A 50 -23.50 -16.05 -0.82
N PRO A 51 -23.80 -17.07 0.01
CA PRO A 51 -24.78 -16.95 1.10
C PRO A 51 -24.33 -16.12 2.31
N SER A 52 -23.16 -15.48 2.28
CA SER A 52 -22.64 -14.69 3.40
C SER A 52 -21.76 -13.56 2.87
N GLY A 53 -22.34 -12.38 2.65
CA GLY A 53 -21.58 -11.23 2.18
C GLY A 53 -22.42 -9.96 2.19
N SER A 54 -22.28 -9.21 3.28
CA SER A 54 -22.83 -7.86 3.46
C SER A 54 -22.66 -7.01 2.20
N GLN A 55 -23.77 -6.45 1.72
CA GLN A 55 -23.81 -5.54 0.58
C GLN A 55 -22.97 -4.30 0.89
N TYR A 56 -21.93 -4.07 0.10
CA TYR A 56 -21.44 -2.71 -0.16
C TYR A 56 -21.30 -2.55 -1.68
N ILE A 57 -22.38 -2.06 -2.27
CA ILE A 57 -22.39 -1.54 -3.64
C ILE A 57 -21.89 -0.09 -3.55
N HIS A 58 -20.80 0.20 -4.24
CA HIS A 58 -20.24 1.54 -4.43
C HIS A 58 -21.32 2.50 -5.01
N PRO A 59 -21.51 3.72 -4.48
CA PRO A 59 -22.59 4.61 -4.88
C PRO A 59 -22.22 5.34 -6.18
N GLU A 60 -22.36 4.66 -7.31
CA GLU A 60 -22.36 5.34 -8.62
C GLU A 60 -23.22 4.61 -9.69
N ARG A 61 -24.21 3.83 -9.24
CA ARG A 61 -25.14 3.13 -10.15
C ARG A 61 -26.61 3.23 -9.77
N ALA A 62 -26.97 4.23 -8.98
CA ALA A 62 -28.35 4.56 -8.69
C ALA A 62 -28.77 5.78 -9.51
N SER A 63 -28.99 5.60 -10.81
CA SER A 63 -29.78 6.53 -11.63
C SER A 63 -30.14 5.83 -12.94
N GLN A 64 -31.40 5.97 -13.35
CA GLN A 64 -32.03 5.44 -14.58
C GLN A 64 -32.64 4.03 -14.45
N SER A 65 -33.66 3.93 -13.61
CA SER A 65 -34.80 3.06 -13.92
C SER A 65 -36.09 3.84 -13.73
N THR A 66 -36.61 4.39 -14.83
CA THR A 66 -38.03 4.69 -15.02
C THR A 66 -38.38 4.22 -16.42
N GLY A 67 -39.44 3.40 -16.50
CA GLY A 67 -39.80 2.66 -17.70
C GLY A 67 -40.31 3.53 -18.85
N ASN A 68 -40.34 2.92 -20.04
CA ASN A 68 -41.54 2.89 -20.87
C ASN A 68 -41.40 1.87 -22.01
N LEU A 69 -42.47 1.11 -22.20
CA LEU A 69 -42.74 0.28 -23.38
C LEU A 69 -43.24 1.17 -24.51
N GLN A 70 -42.65 1.06 -25.71
CA GLN A 70 -43.36 1.02 -27.02
C GLN A 70 -42.37 1.05 -28.21
N GLY A 71 -42.73 0.30 -29.26
CA GLY A 71 -42.30 0.55 -30.65
C GLY A 71 -40.99 -0.10 -31.13
N SER A 72 -41.10 -1.12 -32.00
CA SER A 72 -40.03 -1.55 -32.92
C SER A 72 -40.16 -0.73 -34.22
N PRO A 73 -39.07 -0.40 -34.96
CA PRO A 73 -38.61 -1.34 -36.00
C PRO A 73 -37.08 -1.52 -36.11
N THR A 74 -36.66 -2.79 -36.08
CA THR A 74 -35.70 -3.45 -36.99
C THR A 74 -34.44 -2.75 -37.51
N THR A 75 -33.55 -2.21 -36.67
CA THR A 75 -32.09 -2.10 -37.03
C THR A 75 -31.09 -2.33 -35.88
N GLY A 76 -31.52 -2.51 -34.63
CA GLY A 76 -30.61 -2.58 -33.47
C GLY A 76 -30.15 -3.98 -32.99
N ARG A 77 -30.70 -5.08 -33.52
CA ARG A 77 -30.49 -6.42 -32.95
C ARG A 77 -29.05 -6.95 -33.09
N LYS A 78 -28.33 -6.60 -34.16
CA LYS A 78 -26.94 -7.04 -34.38
C LYS A 78 -25.94 -6.37 -33.41
N SER A 79 -26.14 -5.09 -33.09
CA SER A 79 -25.29 -4.33 -32.15
C SER A 79 -25.48 -4.76 -30.70
N ARG A 80 -26.74 -4.95 -30.27
CA ARG A 80 -27.07 -5.47 -28.92
C ARG A 80 -26.58 -6.90 -28.69
N ARG A 81 -26.67 -7.77 -29.71
CA ARG A 81 -26.14 -9.14 -29.66
C ARG A 81 -24.62 -9.14 -29.60
N ARG A 82 -23.93 -8.30 -30.38
CA ARG A 82 -22.46 -8.13 -30.30
C ARG A 82 -21.99 -7.64 -28.93
N ARG A 83 -22.65 -6.64 -28.32
CA ARG A 83 -22.33 -6.17 -26.96
C ARG A 83 -22.56 -7.24 -25.89
N ARG A 84 -23.63 -8.04 -26.01
CA ARG A 84 -23.92 -9.14 -25.08
C ARG A 84 -22.87 -10.25 -25.22
N VAL A 85 -22.59 -10.66 -26.46
CA VAL A 85 -21.58 -11.65 -26.82
C VAL A 85 -20.17 -11.21 -26.42
N GLN A 86 -19.82 -9.93 -26.57
CA GLN A 86 -18.51 -9.39 -26.13
C GLN A 86 -18.35 -9.41 -24.60
N LYS A 87 -19.42 -9.15 -23.83
CA LYS A 87 -19.44 -9.38 -22.37
C LYS A 87 -19.35 -10.88 -22.03
N THR A 88 -19.97 -11.76 -22.82
CA THR A 88 -19.90 -13.22 -22.63
C THR A 88 -18.53 -13.81 -22.98
N TRP A 89 -17.84 -13.32 -24.01
CA TRP A 89 -16.48 -13.76 -24.35
C TRP A 89 -15.43 -13.18 -23.40
N GLN A 90 -15.62 -11.96 -22.88
CA GLN A 90 -14.83 -11.47 -21.76
C GLN A 90 -14.98 -12.39 -20.55
N ALA A 91 -16.17 -12.96 -20.30
CA ALA A 91 -16.38 -13.92 -19.23
C ALA A 91 -15.63 -15.27 -19.43
N ILE A 92 -15.35 -15.65 -20.69
CA ILE A 92 -14.76 -16.95 -21.08
C ILE A 92 -13.28 -16.81 -21.54
N SER A 93 -12.73 -15.58 -21.56
CA SER A 93 -11.32 -15.37 -21.91
C SER A 93 -10.40 -16.07 -20.91
N PRO A 94 -9.32 -16.74 -21.35
CA PRO A 94 -8.28 -17.31 -20.47
C PRO A 94 -7.80 -16.33 -19.38
N SER A 95 -7.62 -15.06 -19.74
CA SER A 95 -7.20 -14.00 -18.81
C SER A 95 -8.25 -13.69 -17.75
N HIS A 96 -9.54 -13.70 -18.13
CA HIS A 96 -10.63 -13.49 -17.20
C HIS A 96 -10.80 -14.69 -16.28
N PHE A 97 -10.75 -15.90 -16.83
CA PHE A 97 -10.81 -17.14 -16.05
C PHE A 97 -9.66 -17.21 -15.02
N GLN A 98 -8.43 -16.88 -15.43
CA GLN A 98 -7.29 -16.82 -14.51
C GLN A 98 -7.49 -15.77 -13.41
N LYS A 99 -8.06 -14.61 -13.73
CA LYS A 99 -8.41 -13.58 -12.74
C LYS A 99 -9.46 -14.08 -11.75
N GLN A 100 -10.53 -14.72 -12.23
CA GLN A 100 -11.57 -15.30 -11.36
C GLN A 100 -11.01 -16.37 -10.44
N MET A 101 -10.13 -17.22 -10.96
CA MET A 101 -9.44 -18.22 -10.16
C MET A 101 -8.56 -17.63 -9.07
N GLN A 102 -7.86 -16.55 -9.37
CA GLN A 102 -7.05 -15.85 -8.39
C GLN A 102 -7.94 -15.27 -7.27
N ILE A 103 -9.09 -14.69 -7.61
CA ILE A 103 -10.06 -14.18 -6.63
C ILE A 103 -10.53 -15.30 -5.69
N VAL A 104 -10.92 -16.46 -6.24
CA VAL A 104 -11.35 -17.62 -5.44
C VAL A 104 -10.23 -18.11 -4.52
N GLN A 105 -8.98 -18.14 -4.99
CA GLN A 105 -7.84 -18.53 -4.18
C GLN A 105 -7.55 -17.52 -3.05
N GLU A 106 -7.69 -16.23 -3.32
CA GLU A 106 -7.56 -15.17 -2.32
C GLU A 106 -8.67 -15.29 -1.26
N GLU A 107 -9.92 -15.52 -1.66
CA GLU A 107 -11.04 -15.71 -0.74
C GLU A 107 -10.84 -16.93 0.16
N LYS A 108 -10.41 -18.07 -0.40
CA LYS A 108 -10.04 -19.25 0.39
C LYS A 108 -8.90 -18.96 1.36
N ALA A 109 -7.89 -18.20 0.95
CA ALA A 109 -6.78 -17.83 1.82
C ALA A 109 -7.22 -16.91 2.96
N MET A 110 -8.18 -16.00 2.71
CA MET A 110 -8.78 -15.15 3.74
C MET A 110 -9.58 -15.95 4.77
N LEU A 111 -10.28 -17.00 4.33
CA LEU A 111 -10.97 -17.92 5.25
C LEU A 111 -10.02 -18.77 6.10
N ALA A 112 -8.75 -18.89 5.70
CA ALA A 112 -7.71 -19.60 6.43
C ALA A 112 -6.94 -18.72 7.45
N VAL A 113 -7.34 -17.45 7.59
CA VAL A 113 -6.75 -16.52 8.56
C VAL A 113 -7.09 -16.97 9.98
N PRO A 114 -6.14 -16.96 10.93
CA PRO A 114 -6.44 -17.32 12.31
C PRO A 114 -7.49 -16.41 12.93
N SER A 115 -8.47 -17.01 13.60
CA SER A 115 -9.48 -16.30 14.40
C SER A 115 -9.00 -15.97 15.82
N ALA A 116 -7.85 -16.48 16.24
CA ALA A 116 -7.28 -16.31 17.57
C ALA A 116 -5.75 -16.09 17.51
N PRO A 117 -5.14 -15.50 18.55
CA PRO A 117 -3.69 -15.33 18.64
C PRO A 117 -2.94 -16.66 18.49
N ILE A 118 -1.76 -16.59 17.86
CA ILE A 118 -0.91 -17.76 17.63
C ILE A 118 0.02 -17.94 18.83
N ASP A 119 -0.01 -19.12 19.43
CA ASP A 119 0.91 -19.48 20.51
C ASP A 119 2.37 -19.41 20.07
N ALA A 120 3.25 -18.88 20.92
CA ALA A 120 4.67 -18.71 20.64
C ALA A 120 5.35 -20.02 20.20
N ASN A 121 4.99 -21.15 20.82
CA ASN A 121 5.56 -22.46 20.50
C ASN A 121 5.13 -22.98 19.12
N LYS A 122 4.01 -22.46 18.59
CA LYS A 122 3.48 -22.82 17.25
C LYS A 122 3.88 -21.82 16.16
N PHE A 123 4.41 -20.65 16.54
CA PHE A 123 4.67 -19.55 15.61
C PHE A 123 5.67 -19.91 14.51
N VAL A 124 6.74 -20.65 14.82
CA VAL A 124 7.74 -21.05 13.81
C VAL A 124 7.11 -21.95 12.74
N ALA A 125 6.37 -22.98 13.15
CA ALA A 125 5.70 -23.89 12.22
C ALA A 125 4.65 -23.16 11.36
N TYR A 126 3.89 -22.26 12.00
CA TYR A 126 2.93 -21.39 11.34
C TYR A 126 3.60 -20.58 10.21
N VAL A 127 4.67 -19.84 10.51
CA VAL A 127 5.38 -19.01 9.52
C VAL A 127 5.97 -19.86 8.39
N GLN A 128 6.52 -21.04 8.70
CA GLN A 128 7.07 -21.93 7.68
C GLN A 128 6.01 -22.43 6.69
N GLU A 129 4.81 -22.75 7.15
CA GLU A 129 3.69 -23.14 6.28
C GLU A 129 3.32 -22.01 5.31
N ARG A 130 3.16 -20.78 5.82
CA ARG A 130 2.82 -19.62 4.99
C ARG A 130 3.93 -19.19 4.05
N ARG A 131 5.21 -19.41 4.41
CA ARG A 131 6.33 -19.23 3.47
C ARG A 131 6.24 -20.20 2.29
N LYS A 132 5.82 -21.45 2.52
CA LYS A 132 5.57 -22.44 1.44
C LYS A 132 4.36 -22.06 0.59
N LYS A 133 3.31 -21.50 1.21
CA LYS A 133 2.08 -21.06 0.55
C LYS A 133 1.87 -19.55 0.72
N ARG A 134 2.63 -18.74 -0.04
CA ARG A 134 2.63 -17.26 0.09
C ARG A 134 1.25 -16.61 -0.04
N ILE A 135 0.30 -17.26 -0.71
CA ILE A 135 -1.09 -16.80 -0.81
C ILE A 135 -1.78 -16.68 0.55
N LEU A 136 -1.35 -17.45 1.56
CA LEU A 136 -1.89 -17.37 2.92
C LEU A 136 -1.54 -16.04 3.59
N PHE A 137 -0.29 -15.55 3.45
CA PHE A 137 0.06 -14.20 3.90
C PHE A 137 -0.73 -13.12 3.18
N LYS A 138 -1.02 -13.31 1.89
CA LYS A 138 -1.89 -12.39 1.15
C LYS A 138 -3.31 -12.40 1.71
N GLY A 139 -3.85 -13.57 2.04
CA GLY A 139 -5.15 -13.70 2.70
C GLY A 139 -5.22 -12.96 4.04
N GLU A 140 -4.21 -13.13 4.89
CA GLU A 140 -4.07 -12.40 6.17
C GLU A 140 -4.06 -10.88 5.96
N PHE A 141 -3.25 -10.39 5.01
CA PHE A 141 -3.20 -8.97 4.68
C PHE A 141 -4.54 -8.44 4.15
N LEU A 142 -5.20 -9.18 3.26
CA LEU A 142 -6.50 -8.79 2.71
C LEU A 142 -7.60 -8.74 3.78
N MET A 143 -7.50 -9.58 4.82
CA MET A 143 -8.44 -9.53 5.93
C MET A 143 -8.33 -8.22 6.72
N ILE A 144 -7.14 -7.64 6.85
CA ILE A 144 -6.96 -6.31 7.45
C ILE A 144 -7.83 -5.29 6.72
N ASN A 145 -7.76 -5.27 5.38
CA ASN A 145 -8.54 -4.34 4.57
C ASN A 145 -10.06 -4.52 4.72
N ARG A 146 -10.55 -5.76 4.90
CA ARG A 146 -11.98 -6.02 5.17
C ARG A 146 -12.42 -5.60 6.56
N SER A 147 -11.49 -5.53 7.51
CA SER A 147 -11.77 -5.14 8.90
C SER A 147 -11.73 -3.62 9.14
N ILE A 148 -11.39 -2.82 8.13
CA ILE A 148 -11.30 -1.37 8.24
C ILE A 148 -12.70 -0.78 8.50
N ASP A 149 -12.82 -0.04 9.60
CA ASP A 149 -14.00 0.79 9.87
C ASP A 149 -13.87 2.13 9.14
N HIS A 150 -14.47 2.22 7.95
CA HIS A 150 -14.43 3.43 7.13
C HIS A 150 -14.98 4.68 7.83
N ASN A 151 -15.85 4.54 8.84
CA ASN A 151 -16.36 5.69 9.58
C ASN A 151 -15.28 6.37 10.42
N LYS A 152 -14.24 5.62 10.83
CA LYS A 152 -13.08 6.14 11.55
C LYS A 152 -12.00 6.69 10.61
N CYS A 153 -12.08 6.40 9.31
CA CYS A 153 -11.04 6.77 8.34
C CYS A 153 -11.24 8.17 7.71
N LYS A 154 -11.90 9.10 8.41
CA LYS A 154 -12.12 10.47 7.90
C LYS A 154 -10.84 11.30 7.97
N CYS A 155 -10.60 12.10 6.93
CA CYS A 155 -9.43 12.95 6.76
C CYS A 155 -9.84 14.37 6.31
N ASP A 156 -10.97 14.88 6.81
CA ASP A 156 -11.61 16.11 6.32
C ASP A 156 -10.68 17.31 6.52
N VAL A 157 -9.99 17.38 7.66
CA VAL A 157 -9.02 18.44 7.95
C VAL A 157 -7.77 18.31 7.10
N ALA A 158 -7.23 17.10 6.97
CA ALA A 158 -6.00 16.88 6.22
C ALA A 158 -6.16 17.18 4.71
N THR A 159 -7.37 16.97 4.19
CA THR A 159 -7.71 17.23 2.78
C THR A 159 -7.66 18.73 2.44
N THR A 160 -7.91 19.62 3.40
CA THR A 160 -7.80 21.07 3.19
C THR A 160 -6.37 21.61 3.32
N MET A 161 -5.42 20.77 3.78
CA MET A 161 -4.05 21.15 4.14
C MET A 161 -2.99 20.63 3.15
N MET A 162 -3.32 20.59 1.85
CA MET A 162 -2.53 19.93 0.80
C MET A 162 -1.05 20.32 0.78
N GLU A 163 -0.73 21.60 0.98
CA GLU A 163 0.65 22.12 0.97
C GLU A 163 1.51 21.61 2.15
N ARG A 164 0.86 21.14 3.22
CA ARG A 164 1.50 20.57 4.41
C ARG A 164 1.59 19.04 4.34
N ASN A 165 1.20 18.43 3.21
CA ASN A 165 1.24 16.98 2.98
C ASN A 165 2.34 16.63 1.96
N ALA A 166 3.19 15.65 2.31
CA ALA A 166 4.21 15.11 1.44
C ALA A 166 3.61 14.32 0.26
N TYR A 167 2.46 13.67 0.53
CA TYR A 167 1.72 12.84 -0.41
C TYR A 167 0.21 13.08 -0.23
N PRO A 168 -0.56 13.27 -1.33
CA PRO A 168 -1.99 13.57 -1.25
C PRO A 168 -2.85 12.36 -0.86
N ASP A 169 -2.33 11.14 -1.01
CA ASP A 169 -3.02 9.87 -0.72
C ASP A 169 -2.76 9.35 0.70
N THR A 170 -1.83 9.96 1.44
CA THR A 170 -1.40 9.52 2.76
C THR A 170 -1.68 10.62 3.78
N LEU A 171 -2.91 10.59 4.32
CA LEU A 171 -3.43 11.62 5.22
C LEU A 171 -3.70 11.03 6.62
N PRO A 172 -3.48 11.79 7.71
CA PRO A 172 -3.82 11.37 9.05
C PRO A 172 -5.34 11.39 9.24
N TYR A 173 -5.87 10.45 10.04
CA TYR A 173 -7.29 10.47 10.36
C TYR A 173 -7.62 11.56 11.39
N ASP A 174 -8.80 12.16 11.27
CA ASP A 174 -9.20 13.28 12.13
C ASP A 174 -9.26 12.91 13.62
N TYR A 175 -9.62 11.66 13.94
CA TYR A 175 -9.80 11.21 15.33
C TYR A 175 -8.48 11.00 16.08
N ASN A 176 -7.37 10.73 15.38
CA ASN A 176 -6.06 10.46 16.00
C ASN A 176 -4.92 11.33 15.48
N ARG A 177 -5.18 12.32 14.62
CA ARG A 177 -4.15 13.28 14.19
C ARG A 177 -3.56 14.03 15.38
N VAL A 178 -2.31 14.44 15.24
CA VAL A 178 -1.68 15.39 16.14
C VAL A 178 -2.29 16.78 15.91
N ILE A 179 -2.59 17.50 17.00
CA ILE A 179 -3.09 18.87 16.97
C ILE A 179 -2.09 19.72 17.74
N LEU A 180 -1.38 20.60 17.05
CA LEU A 180 -0.43 21.52 17.69
C LEU A 180 -1.17 22.77 18.21
N PRO A 181 -0.62 23.45 19.24
CA PRO A 181 -1.09 24.76 19.62
C PRO A 181 -1.07 25.71 18.41
N ARG A 182 -2.10 26.57 18.34
CA ARG A 182 -2.19 27.58 17.28
C ARG A 182 -1.18 28.69 17.56
N ILE A 183 -0.50 29.11 16.51
CA ILE A 183 0.36 30.30 16.50
C ILE A 183 -0.51 31.48 16.06
N ASP A 184 -0.26 32.65 16.65
CA ASP A 184 -0.93 33.89 16.29
C ASP A 184 -0.76 34.18 14.78
N ASN A 185 -1.86 34.61 14.15
CA ASN A 185 -1.93 34.95 12.72
C ASN A 185 -1.76 33.76 11.74
N ASP A 186 -1.78 32.50 12.19
CA ASP A 186 -1.87 31.32 11.32
C ASP A 186 -2.95 30.34 11.82
N ASP A 187 -4.16 30.45 11.26
CA ASP A 187 -5.28 29.55 11.57
C ASP A 187 -5.04 28.10 11.18
N ASN A 188 -4.07 27.81 10.32
CA ASN A 188 -3.74 26.46 9.89
C ASN A 188 -2.53 25.89 10.64
N SER A 189 -1.94 26.66 11.56
CA SER A 189 -0.79 26.26 12.38
C SER A 189 -1.08 25.09 13.31
N HIS A 190 -2.34 24.72 13.56
CA HIS A 190 -2.64 23.53 14.35
C HIS A 190 -2.31 22.22 13.60
N TYR A 191 -2.14 22.28 12.27
CA TYR A 191 -2.04 21.10 11.42
C TYR A 191 -0.58 20.67 11.19
N ILE A 192 -0.36 19.38 11.41
CA ILE A 192 0.79 18.62 10.91
C ILE A 192 0.29 17.23 10.50
N ASN A 193 0.83 16.67 9.42
CA ASN A 193 0.51 15.31 8.98
C ASN A 193 1.23 14.29 9.87
N ALA A 194 0.63 14.04 11.04
CA ALA A 194 1.07 13.07 12.02
C ALA A 194 -0.13 12.48 12.75
N SER A 195 0.00 11.24 13.23
CA SER A 195 -1.05 10.52 13.96
C SER A 195 -0.50 9.88 15.22
N TYR A 196 -1.29 9.90 16.29
CA TYR A 196 -1.04 9.09 17.48
C TYR A 196 -1.35 7.62 17.20
N VAL A 197 -0.45 6.74 17.66
CA VAL A 197 -0.57 5.29 17.55
C VAL A 197 -0.38 4.66 18.92
N ASN A 198 -1.22 3.70 19.25
CA ASN A 198 -1.16 2.96 20.51
C ASN A 198 0.00 1.95 20.47
N SER A 199 0.65 1.74 21.61
CA SER A 199 1.45 0.54 21.82
C SER A 199 0.56 -0.57 22.37
N TRP A 200 1.16 -1.74 22.61
CA TRP A 200 0.51 -2.81 23.36
C TRP A 200 0.11 -2.39 24.79
N LEU A 201 0.90 -1.52 25.43
CA LEU A 201 0.76 -1.21 26.85
C LEU A 201 0.13 0.17 27.12
N ARG A 202 0.16 1.08 26.14
CA ARG A 202 -0.19 2.48 26.34
C ARG A 202 -0.85 3.07 25.11
N GLU A 203 -1.96 3.75 25.32
CA GLU A 203 -2.59 4.58 24.27
C GLU A 203 -1.73 5.80 23.93
N LYS A 204 -1.75 6.21 22.65
CA LYS A 204 -0.97 7.34 22.12
C LYS A 204 0.52 7.25 22.50
N ALA A 205 1.07 6.03 22.50
CA ALA A 205 2.46 5.79 22.86
C ALA A 205 3.46 6.30 21.81
N TYR A 206 3.04 6.34 20.55
CA TYR A 206 3.87 6.77 19.43
C TYR A 206 3.17 7.88 18.64
N VAL A 207 4.00 8.70 18.00
CA VAL A 207 3.56 9.60 16.93
C VAL A 207 4.22 9.13 15.66
N VAL A 208 3.41 8.79 14.65
CA VAL A 208 3.89 8.50 13.30
C VAL A 208 3.64 9.72 12.43
N THR A 209 4.64 10.14 11.67
CA THR A 209 4.57 11.34 10.82
C THR A 209 5.14 11.07 9.45
N GLN A 210 4.73 11.86 8.47
CA GLN A 210 5.26 11.84 7.10
C GLN A 210 6.75 12.18 7.02
N SER A 211 7.38 11.86 5.88
CA SER A 211 8.70 12.37 5.51
C SER A 211 8.71 13.89 5.38
N VAL A 212 9.75 14.54 5.87
CA VAL A 212 9.99 15.97 5.68
C VAL A 212 10.47 16.20 4.24
N ARG A 213 9.72 16.91 3.40
CA ARG A 213 10.09 17.13 1.98
C ARG A 213 10.41 18.58 1.61
N THR A 214 10.11 19.52 2.50
CA THR A 214 10.35 20.96 2.27
C THR A 214 10.96 21.61 3.50
N LYS A 215 11.62 22.77 3.32
CA LYS A 215 12.18 23.53 4.45
C LYS A 215 11.11 23.97 5.46
N PRO A 216 9.92 24.46 5.06
CA PRO A 216 8.84 24.75 6.02
C PRO A 216 8.42 23.53 6.84
N MET A 217 8.27 22.35 6.23
CA MET A 217 7.91 21.12 6.96
C MET A 217 8.95 20.73 8.01
N ASN A 218 10.22 21.07 7.79
CA ASN A 218 11.30 20.81 8.73
C ASN A 218 11.12 21.61 10.03
N SER A 219 10.81 22.90 9.90
CA SER A 219 10.46 23.75 11.04
C SER A 219 9.20 23.28 11.77
N GLU A 220 8.18 22.83 11.02
CA GLU A 220 6.96 22.27 11.62
C GLU A 220 7.21 20.96 12.37
N PHE A 221 8.08 20.10 11.82
CA PHE A 221 8.50 18.86 12.45
C PHE A 221 9.17 19.11 13.80
N TRP A 222 10.13 20.04 13.87
CA TRP A 222 10.79 20.38 15.13
C TRP A 222 9.86 21.04 16.14
N ARG A 223 8.93 21.90 15.68
CA ARG A 223 7.86 22.41 16.54
C ARG A 223 7.05 21.27 17.16
N MET A 224 6.65 20.28 16.37
CA MET A 224 5.93 19.11 16.91
C MET A 224 6.77 18.34 17.94
N VAL A 225 8.05 18.08 17.67
CA VAL A 225 8.94 17.38 18.60
C VAL A 225 9.02 18.11 19.94
N TRP A 226 9.18 19.44 19.89
CA TRP A 226 9.27 20.29 21.08
C TRP A 226 7.96 20.34 21.87
N GLU A 227 6.85 20.69 21.22
CA GLU A 227 5.51 20.83 21.86
C GLU A 227 5.03 19.52 22.51
N LEU A 228 5.39 18.37 21.92
CA LEU A 228 5.04 17.06 22.48
C LEU A 228 6.01 16.57 23.55
N GLY A 229 7.11 17.28 23.80
CA GLY A 229 8.18 16.83 24.70
C GLY A 229 8.79 15.50 24.27
N SER A 230 8.89 15.26 22.96
CA SER A 230 9.41 14.01 22.42
C SER A 230 10.91 13.91 22.65
N ASN A 231 11.36 12.77 23.17
CA ASN A 231 12.77 12.49 23.50
C ASN A 231 13.38 11.40 22.61
N CYS A 232 12.66 10.91 21.60
CA CYS A 232 13.19 9.93 20.66
C CYS A 232 12.53 10.10 19.32
N ILE A 233 13.35 10.14 18.27
CA ILE A 233 12.92 10.14 16.87
C ILE A 233 13.50 8.89 16.22
N VAL A 234 12.64 8.09 15.62
CA VAL A 234 13.05 6.91 14.84
C VAL A 234 12.73 7.18 13.37
N MET A 235 13.78 7.29 12.56
CA MET A 235 13.72 7.46 11.12
C MET A 235 13.94 6.12 10.43
N LEU A 236 12.94 5.68 9.67
CA LEU A 236 12.91 4.39 8.97
C LEU A 236 13.15 4.52 7.45
N THR A 237 13.67 5.66 7.00
CA THR A 237 13.91 5.95 5.58
C THR A 237 15.27 6.60 5.40
N LYS A 238 15.90 6.33 4.25
CA LYS A 238 17.05 7.12 3.79
C LYS A 238 16.61 8.52 3.38
N VAL A 239 17.57 9.45 3.37
CA VAL A 239 17.38 10.81 2.82
C VAL A 239 17.16 10.74 1.30
N PHE A 240 17.94 9.90 0.63
CA PHE A 240 17.87 9.65 -0.81
C PHE A 240 17.66 8.17 -1.11
N ASP A 241 16.89 7.89 -2.16
CA ASP A 241 16.79 6.59 -2.79
C ASP A 241 17.04 6.75 -4.30
N PHE A 242 18.14 6.19 -4.80
CA PHE A 242 18.70 6.47 -6.13
C PHE A 242 18.80 7.99 -6.41
N MET A 243 17.95 8.51 -7.31
CA MET A 243 17.91 9.93 -7.70
C MET A 243 16.77 10.70 -7.05
N ARG A 244 16.01 10.09 -6.13
CA ARG A 244 14.83 10.70 -5.51
C ARG A 244 15.12 11.11 -4.07
N VAL A 245 14.79 12.37 -3.75
CA VAL A 245 14.72 12.84 -2.36
C VAL A 245 13.49 12.21 -1.69
N MET A 246 13.76 11.34 -0.72
CA MET A 246 12.75 10.64 0.07
C MET A 246 12.38 11.45 1.31
N CYS A 247 13.39 11.98 2.00
CA CYS A 247 13.24 12.85 3.17
C CYS A 247 14.40 13.84 3.19
N LEU A 248 14.16 15.09 3.55
CA LEU A 248 15.22 16.04 3.86
C LEU A 248 15.86 15.65 5.19
N GLN A 249 17.16 15.88 5.29
CA GLN A 249 17.86 15.83 6.57
C GLN A 249 17.33 16.95 7.47
N TYR A 250 16.76 16.57 8.61
CA TYR A 250 16.23 17.49 9.62
C TYR A 250 17.09 17.54 10.88
N TRP A 251 18.17 16.76 10.96
CA TRP A 251 19.15 16.87 12.04
C TRP A 251 20.38 17.66 11.57
N PRO A 252 20.91 18.58 12.39
CA PRO A 252 22.12 19.32 12.06
C PRO A 252 23.37 18.46 12.23
N ILE A 253 24.45 18.80 11.50
CA ILE A 253 25.77 18.19 11.72
C ILE A 253 26.36 18.71 13.04
N THR A 254 26.22 20.01 13.30
CA THR A 254 26.67 20.66 14.54
C THR A 254 25.49 21.34 15.22
N ARG A 255 24.99 22.44 14.67
CA ARG A 255 23.83 23.16 15.19
C ARG A 255 23.04 23.82 14.09
N PHE A 256 21.74 23.98 14.29
CA PHE A 256 20.86 24.71 13.39
C PHE A 256 19.61 25.21 14.12
N GLN A 257 19.14 26.38 13.71
CA GLN A 257 17.96 27.02 14.26
C GLN A 257 16.74 26.72 13.37
N PHE A 258 15.77 25.98 13.90
CA PHE A 258 14.47 25.73 13.28
C PHE A 258 13.41 26.64 13.91
N ARG A 259 13.15 27.80 13.29
CA ARG A 259 12.35 28.89 13.88
C ARG A 259 12.94 29.35 15.22
N ASP A 260 12.25 29.09 16.31
CA ASP A 260 12.64 29.47 17.68
C ASP A 260 13.31 28.31 18.43
N ILE A 261 13.49 27.16 17.77
CA ILE A 261 14.06 25.96 18.35
C ILE A 261 15.49 25.77 17.83
N GLU A 262 16.46 25.89 18.73
CA GLU A 262 17.85 25.51 18.43
C GLU A 262 18.01 24.00 18.61
N VAL A 263 18.57 23.35 17.59
CA VAL A 263 18.95 21.94 17.66
C VAL A 263 20.45 21.86 17.51
N GLU A 264 21.10 21.15 18.42
CA GLU A 264 22.53 20.85 18.38
C GLU A 264 22.73 19.34 18.43
N THR A 265 23.73 18.84 17.71
CA THR A 265 24.17 17.45 17.72
C THR A 265 25.46 17.37 18.53
N ILE A 266 25.42 16.71 19.68
CA ILE A 266 26.56 16.51 20.58
C ILE A 266 27.42 15.35 20.10
N ASP A 267 26.79 14.24 19.74
CA ASP A 267 27.48 12.99 19.40
C ASP A 267 26.74 12.28 18.28
N THR A 268 27.50 11.54 17.48
CA THR A 268 26.98 10.69 16.41
C THR A 268 27.69 9.36 16.45
N LYS A 269 26.91 8.29 16.65
CA LYS A 269 27.42 6.92 16.65
C LYS A 269 26.86 6.15 15.46
N THR A 270 27.76 5.64 14.64
CA THR A 270 27.41 4.81 13.48
C THR A 270 27.57 3.34 13.83
N TYR A 271 26.51 2.57 13.56
CA TYR A 271 26.47 1.12 13.71
C TYR A 271 26.28 0.46 12.34
N ALA A 272 26.34 -0.87 12.30
CA ALA A 272 26.24 -1.63 11.03
C ALA A 272 24.93 -1.38 10.26
N HIS A 273 23.84 -1.07 10.96
CA HIS A 273 22.50 -0.95 10.38
C HIS A 273 21.79 0.34 10.74
N PHE A 274 22.40 1.22 11.53
CA PHE A 274 21.78 2.48 11.90
C PHE A 274 22.78 3.52 12.41
N VAL A 275 22.35 4.77 12.42
CA VAL A 275 23.08 5.91 13.00
C VAL A 275 22.27 6.49 14.15
N SER A 276 22.94 6.84 15.25
CA SER A 276 22.36 7.52 16.40
C SER A 276 22.95 8.91 16.56
N HIS A 277 22.12 9.95 16.50
CA HIS A 277 22.50 11.31 16.84
C HIS A 277 21.94 11.69 18.22
N TYR A 278 22.76 12.35 19.05
CA TYR A 278 22.40 12.78 20.39
C TYR A 278 22.33 14.32 20.46
N CYS A 279 21.23 14.87 20.96
CA CYS A 279 21.05 16.33 21.13
C CYS A 279 21.07 16.75 22.62
N PRO A 280 21.49 17.99 22.96
CA PRO A 280 21.49 18.47 24.34
C PRO A 280 20.08 18.60 24.93
N ASN A 281 19.99 18.50 26.26
CA ASN A 281 18.84 18.86 27.10
C ASN A 281 17.52 18.08 27.01
N SER A 282 17.48 16.87 26.44
CA SER A 282 16.30 16.00 26.67
C SER A 282 16.49 14.52 26.31
N LYS A 283 17.73 14.01 26.29
CA LYS A 283 18.01 12.64 25.81
C LYS A 283 17.40 12.38 24.42
N LEU A 284 17.25 13.43 23.59
CA LEU A 284 16.69 13.27 22.26
C LEU A 284 17.64 12.43 21.42
N LEU A 285 17.21 11.20 21.16
CA LEU A 285 17.92 10.23 20.34
C LEU A 285 17.27 10.19 18.96
N ILE A 286 18.06 10.47 17.91
CA ILE A 286 17.63 10.29 16.52
C ILE A 286 18.26 9.01 15.99
N CYS A 287 17.47 7.95 15.85
CA CYS A 287 17.89 6.68 15.25
C CYS A 287 17.49 6.64 13.78
N ILE A 288 18.47 6.48 12.89
CA ILE A 288 18.26 6.37 11.44
C ILE A 288 18.63 4.96 11.01
N LEU A 289 17.66 4.14 10.58
CA LEU A 289 17.87 2.78 10.04
C LEU A 289 18.26 2.81 8.55
#